data_AF-A0AAD4BYN8-F1
#
_entry.id   AF-A0AAD4BYN8-F1
#
_cell.length_a   1.000
_cell.length_b   1.000
_cell.length_c   1.000
_cell.angle_alpha   90.00
_cell.angle_beta   90.00
_cell.angle_gamma   90.00
#
_symmetry.space_group_name_H-M   'P 1'
#
loop_
_entity.id
_entity.type
_entity.pdbx_description
1 polymer ?
#
loop_
_entity_poly.entity_id
_entity_poly.type
_entity_poly.pdbx_seq_one_letter_code
_entity_poly.pdbx_strand_id
1 'polypeptide(L)'
;KKEHAQDLLTIFSDICKVKFCHVNGHLEALKGRWCNVCKDDEKCIQKHGKPKSFQVGSNLSCRQHIRGHYDVDQERCAAQNVKENHHAIPCDVLRAQNEAMKQRKEGQRTLDGASRRHPNPGNFQETRS
;
A
#
# COMPACT_ATOMS: atom_id res chain seq x y z
N LYS A 1 6.16 11.15 -15.80
CA LYS A 1 5.17 11.14 -14.69
C LYS A 1 4.01 10.18 -15.01
N LYS A 2 4.19 8.85 -14.95
CA LYS A 2 3.12 7.86 -15.21
C LYS A 2 3.20 6.58 -14.34
N GLU A 3 4.17 6.48 -13.45
CA GLU A 3 4.44 5.22 -12.72
C GLU A 3 3.58 5.05 -11.45
N HIS A 4 2.89 6.09 -10.99
CA HIS A 4 2.13 6.06 -9.73
C HIS A 4 0.65 5.66 -9.86
N ALA A 5 0.25 4.94 -10.92
CA ALA A 5 -1.14 4.50 -11.08
C ALA A 5 -1.30 3.07 -11.59
N GLN A 6 -0.22 2.29 -11.66
CA GLN A 6 -0.30 0.89 -12.05
C GLN A 6 -1.04 0.06 -11.00
N ASP A 7 -0.88 0.39 -9.72
CA ASP A 7 -1.67 -0.17 -8.61
C ASP A 7 -3.17 0.03 -8.82
N LEU A 8 -3.59 1.11 -9.46
CA LEU A 8 -5.01 1.31 -9.72
C LEU A 8 -5.53 0.36 -10.79
N LEU A 9 -4.70 -0.02 -11.77
CA LEU A 9 -5.12 -0.87 -12.89
C LEU A 9 -5.21 -2.36 -12.51
N THR A 10 -4.71 -2.76 -11.33
CA THR A 10 -4.88 -4.13 -10.80
C THR A 10 -6.34 -4.39 -10.44
N ILE A 11 -7.04 -3.40 -9.88
CA ILE A 11 -8.43 -3.48 -9.43
C ILE A 11 -9.40 -2.73 -10.34
N PHE A 12 -9.01 -1.54 -10.81
CA PHE A 12 -9.86 -0.71 -11.65
C PHE A 12 -9.60 -0.93 -13.13
N SER A 13 -10.66 -0.74 -13.92
CA SER A 13 -10.52 -0.55 -15.35
C SER A 13 -9.78 0.75 -15.69
N ASP A 14 -9.40 0.87 -16.96
CA ASP A 14 -9.06 2.14 -17.56
C ASP A 14 -10.19 3.16 -17.42
N ILE A 15 -9.81 4.45 -17.52
CA ILE A 15 -10.76 5.55 -17.45
C ILE A 15 -11.69 5.47 -18.66
N CYS A 16 -12.98 5.37 -18.42
CA CYS A 16 -14.01 5.37 -19.45
C CYS A 16 -15.08 6.42 -19.17
N LYS A 17 -15.87 6.73 -20.20
CA LYS A 17 -17.05 7.58 -20.09
C LYS A 17 -18.29 6.70 -20.18
N VAL A 18 -19.19 6.84 -19.21
CA VAL A 18 -20.43 6.08 -19.13
C VAL A 18 -21.59 7.05 -19.05
N LYS A 19 -22.69 6.74 -19.75
CA LYS A 19 -23.94 7.48 -19.63
C LYS A 19 -24.87 6.70 -18.72
N PHE A 20 -25.32 7.33 -17.63
CA PHE A 20 -26.31 6.78 -16.72
C PHE A 20 -27.67 7.43 -17.00
N CYS A 21 -28.69 6.60 -17.19
CA CYS A 21 -30.08 7.05 -17.27
C CYS A 21 -30.69 7.04 -15.87
N HIS A 22 -31.10 8.20 -15.38
CA HIS A 22 -31.83 8.30 -14.14
C HIS A 22 -33.33 8.04 -14.37
N VAL A 23 -34.06 7.72 -13.29
CA VAL A 23 -35.50 7.40 -13.35
C VAL A 23 -36.36 8.53 -13.91
N ASN A 24 -35.88 9.78 -13.84
CA ASN A 24 -36.52 10.96 -14.41
C ASN A 24 -36.25 11.15 -15.91
N GLY A 25 -35.56 10.20 -16.56
CA GLY A 25 -35.14 10.29 -17.96
C GLY A 25 -33.90 11.15 -18.20
N HIS A 26 -33.30 11.74 -17.16
CA HIS A 26 -32.06 12.51 -17.29
C HIS A 26 -30.88 11.59 -17.60
N LEU A 27 -30.09 11.97 -18.61
CA LEU A 27 -28.86 11.29 -18.99
C LEU A 27 -27.65 12.02 -18.39
N GLU A 28 -26.95 11.39 -17.47
CA GLU A 28 -25.71 11.92 -16.92
C GLU A 28 -24.51 11.19 -17.52
N ALA A 29 -23.60 11.93 -18.16
CA ALA A 29 -22.37 11.38 -18.71
C ALA A 29 -21.21 11.59 -17.73
N LEU A 30 -20.75 10.52 -17.10
CA LEU A 30 -19.66 10.56 -16.12
C LEU A 30 -18.37 9.97 -16.71
N LYS A 31 -17.24 10.55 -16.32
CA LYS A 31 -15.90 10.03 -16.63
C LYS A 31 -15.29 9.46 -15.35
N GLY A 32 -14.92 8.19 -15.37
CA GLY A 32 -14.50 7.47 -14.17
C GLY A 32 -13.92 6.09 -14.50
N ARG A 33 -13.84 5.23 -13.50
CA ARG A 33 -13.30 3.88 -13.61
C ARG A 33 -14.25 2.87 -12.99
N TRP A 34 -14.29 1.65 -13.54
CA TRP A 34 -15.01 0.54 -12.93
C TRP A 34 -14.12 -0.17 -11.93
N CYS A 35 -14.60 -0.37 -10.70
CA CYS A 35 -14.00 -1.35 -9.81
C CYS A 35 -14.40 -2.74 -10.28
N ASN A 36 -13.46 -3.56 -10.75
CA ASN A 36 -13.77 -4.89 -11.26
C ASN A 36 -14.32 -5.81 -10.15
N VAL A 37 -13.85 -5.65 -8.91
CA VAL A 37 -14.35 -6.43 -7.77
C VAL A 37 -15.84 -6.14 -7.50
N CYS A 38 -16.22 -4.88 -7.38
CA CYS A 38 -17.62 -4.49 -7.15
C CYS A 38 -18.51 -4.70 -8.38
N LYS A 39 -17.92 -4.72 -9.60
CA LYS A 39 -18.66 -4.92 -10.84
C LYS A 39 -19.05 -6.38 -11.06
N ASP A 40 -18.25 -7.31 -10.54
CA ASP A 40 -18.52 -8.76 -10.59
C ASP A 40 -19.22 -9.29 -9.33
N ASP A 41 -19.25 -8.52 -8.22
CA ASP A 41 -19.96 -8.91 -7.01
C ASP A 41 -21.49 -8.76 -7.15
N GLU A 42 -22.18 -9.89 -7.34
CA GLU A 42 -23.63 -9.92 -7.54
C GLU A 42 -24.41 -9.35 -6.35
N LYS A 43 -23.94 -9.55 -5.12
CA LYS A 43 -24.58 -9.02 -3.90
C LYS A 43 -24.57 -7.49 -3.88
N CYS A 44 -23.44 -6.88 -4.25
CA CYS A 44 -23.29 -5.43 -4.37
C CYS A 44 -24.20 -4.88 -5.47
N ILE A 45 -24.26 -5.56 -6.63
CA ILE A 45 -25.11 -5.15 -7.74
C ILE A 45 -26.60 -5.25 -7.37
N GLN A 46 -27.02 -6.31 -6.68
CA GLN A 46 -28.41 -6.47 -6.25
C GLN A 46 -28.80 -5.39 -5.23
N LYS A 47 -27.92 -5.07 -4.27
CA LYS A 47 -28.21 -4.13 -3.18
C LYS A 47 -28.16 -2.65 -3.62
N HIS A 48 -27.19 -2.30 -4.48
CA HIS A 48 -26.88 -0.90 -4.80
C HIS A 48 -26.93 -0.58 -6.29
N GLY A 49 -27.03 -1.59 -7.15
CA GLY A 49 -26.97 -1.44 -8.59
C GLY A 49 -25.56 -1.30 -9.14
N LYS A 50 -25.42 -1.54 -10.44
CA LYS A 50 -24.15 -1.38 -11.17
C LYS A 50 -23.53 0.02 -11.04
N PRO A 51 -24.27 1.15 -11.05
CA PRO A 51 -23.64 2.48 -10.98
C PRO A 51 -22.74 2.68 -9.75
N LYS A 52 -22.99 1.96 -8.64
CA LYS A 52 -22.18 2.07 -7.43
C LYS A 52 -20.76 1.52 -7.57
N SER A 53 -20.52 0.61 -8.51
CA SER A 53 -19.17 0.10 -8.82
C SER A 53 -18.38 1.03 -9.74
N PHE A 54 -19.00 2.10 -10.26
CA PHE A 54 -18.34 3.13 -11.03
C PHE A 54 -17.82 4.25 -10.12
N GLN A 55 -16.51 4.40 -10.06
CA GLN A 55 -15.86 5.43 -9.25
C GLN A 55 -15.53 6.64 -10.11
N VAL A 56 -16.14 7.76 -9.74
CA VAL A 56 -15.85 9.09 -10.30
C VAL A 56 -15.00 9.83 -9.28
N GLY A 57 -13.82 10.29 -9.68
CA GLY A 57 -12.95 11.05 -8.78
C GLY A 57 -11.47 10.93 -9.10
N SER A 58 -10.65 11.30 -8.12
CA SER A 58 -9.20 11.31 -8.21
C SER A 58 -8.61 9.93 -7.88
N ASN A 59 -7.31 9.77 -8.13
CA ASN A 59 -6.59 8.55 -7.75
C ASN A 59 -6.68 8.26 -6.24
N LEU A 60 -6.72 9.31 -5.40
CA LEU A 60 -6.82 9.14 -3.96
C LEU A 60 -8.16 8.55 -3.53
N SER A 61 -9.28 8.99 -4.11
CA SER A 61 -10.60 8.42 -3.80
C SER A 61 -10.70 6.97 -4.28
N CYS A 62 -10.10 6.65 -5.44
CA CYS A 62 -10.01 5.27 -5.92
C CYS A 62 -9.21 4.38 -4.93
N ARG A 63 -8.11 4.88 -4.38
CA ARG A 63 -7.33 4.14 -3.37
C ARG A 63 -8.05 3.96 -2.06
N GLN A 64 -8.83 4.95 -1.63
CA GLN A 64 -9.69 4.80 -0.45
C GLN A 64 -10.73 3.71 -0.66
N HIS A 65 -11.28 3.56 -1.87
CA HIS A 65 -12.17 2.45 -2.21
C HIS A 65 -11.45 1.10 -2.20
N ILE A 66 -10.22 1.02 -2.72
CA ILE A 66 -9.40 -0.21 -2.72
C ILE A 66 -9.15 -0.74 -1.31
N ARG A 67 -9.08 0.11 -0.28
CA ARG A 67 -8.95 -0.35 1.11
C ARG A 67 -10.06 -1.32 1.53
N GLY A 68 -11.27 -1.19 0.97
CA GLY A 68 -12.37 -2.12 1.21
C GLY A 68 -12.22 -3.47 0.49
N HIS A 69 -11.26 -3.58 -0.41
CA HIS A 69 -10.90 -4.76 -1.21
C HIS A 69 -9.42 -5.11 -1.05
N TYR A 70 -8.82 -4.79 0.10
CA TYR A 70 -7.39 -4.88 0.30
C TYR A 70 -6.83 -6.28 0.03
N ASP A 71 -7.54 -7.33 0.47
CA ASP A 71 -7.11 -8.72 0.26
C ASP A 71 -6.91 -9.03 -1.23
N VAL A 72 -7.89 -8.64 -2.05
CA VAL A 72 -7.83 -8.83 -3.52
C VAL A 72 -6.77 -7.96 -4.17
N ASP A 73 -6.56 -6.74 -3.65
CA ASP A 73 -5.51 -5.84 -4.15
C ASP A 73 -4.12 -6.41 -3.91
N GLN A 74 -3.89 -6.91 -2.69
CA GLN A 74 -2.63 -7.48 -2.26
C GLN A 74 -2.26 -8.68 -3.14
N GLU A 75 -3.19 -9.60 -3.37
CA GLU A 75 -2.97 -10.78 -4.23
C GLU A 75 -2.62 -10.38 -5.67
N ARG A 76 -3.35 -9.42 -6.24
CA ARG A 76 -3.12 -8.96 -7.62
C ARG A 76 -1.82 -8.17 -7.75
N CYS A 77 -1.50 -7.32 -6.78
CA CYS A 77 -0.24 -6.58 -6.74
C CYS A 77 0.96 -7.54 -6.64
N ALA A 78 0.86 -8.56 -5.78
CA ALA A 78 1.88 -9.60 -5.66
C ALA A 78 2.06 -10.39 -6.98
N ALA A 79 0.96 -10.78 -7.63
CA ALA A 79 0.99 -11.49 -8.91
C ALA A 79 1.60 -10.66 -10.05
N GLN A 80 1.38 -9.34 -10.06
CA GLN A 80 1.91 -8.43 -11.07
C GLN A 80 3.28 -7.84 -10.71
N ASN A 81 3.85 -8.22 -9.56
CA ASN A 81 5.06 -7.65 -9.00
C ASN A 81 5.01 -6.11 -8.86
N VAL A 82 3.81 -5.57 -8.65
CA VAL A 82 3.58 -4.14 -8.47
C VAL A 82 3.68 -3.82 -6.99
N LYS A 83 4.46 -2.79 -6.65
CA LYS A 83 4.54 -2.31 -5.27
C LYS A 83 3.21 -1.69 -4.86
N GLU A 84 2.58 -2.27 -3.84
CA GLU A 84 1.38 -1.73 -3.21
C GLU A 84 1.58 -0.27 -2.79
N ASN A 85 0.58 0.56 -3.04
CA ASN A 85 0.65 1.96 -2.65
C ASN A 85 0.31 2.12 -1.16
N HIS A 86 1.13 2.86 -0.40
CA HIS A 86 0.87 3.15 1.02
C HIS A 86 -0.53 3.72 1.30
N HIS A 87 -1.13 4.46 0.36
CA HIS A 87 -2.48 5.00 0.53
C HIS A 87 -3.59 3.95 0.36
N ALA A 88 -3.32 2.81 -0.26
CA ALA A 88 -4.27 1.69 -0.42
C ALA A 88 -4.20 0.69 0.74
N ILE A 89 -3.13 0.73 1.55
CA ILE A 89 -2.95 -0.18 2.70
C ILE A 89 -3.85 0.28 3.89
N PRO A 90 -4.66 -0.63 4.47
CA PRO A 90 -5.40 -0.37 5.70
C PRO A 90 -4.48 0.02 6.87
N CYS A 91 -4.95 0.90 7.75
CA CYS A 91 -4.14 1.41 8.86
C CYS A 91 -3.66 0.30 9.82
N ASP A 92 -4.46 -0.75 10.02
CA ASP A 92 -4.11 -1.87 10.91
C ASP A 92 -2.93 -2.67 10.36
N VAL A 93 -2.97 -2.99 9.06
CA VAL A 93 -1.87 -3.66 8.35
C VAL A 93 -0.60 -2.82 8.38
N LEU A 94 -0.72 -1.52 8.12
CA LEU A 94 0.40 -0.59 8.17
C LEU A 94 1.02 -0.49 9.57
N ARG A 95 0.19 -0.49 10.63
CA ARG A 95 0.66 -0.46 12.02
C ARG A 95 1.45 -1.72 12.34
N ALA A 96 0.90 -2.89 12.02
CA ALA A 96 1.57 -4.18 12.24
C ALA A 96 2.91 -4.27 11.52
N GLN A 97 3.00 -3.81 10.26
CA GLN A 97 4.26 -3.77 9.51
C GLN A 97 5.30 -2.85 10.18
N ASN A 98 4.87 -1.67 10.65
CA ASN A 98 5.76 -0.73 11.33
C ASN A 98 6.26 -1.28 12.67
N GLU A 99 5.41 -1.95 13.44
CA GLU A 99 5.78 -2.59 14.71
C GLU A 99 6.78 -3.73 14.48
N ALA A 100 6.55 -4.58 13.48
CA ALA A 100 7.50 -5.62 13.09
C ALA A 100 8.85 -5.04 12.65
N MET A 101 8.87 -3.93 11.90
CA MET A 101 10.12 -3.25 11.54
C MET A 101 10.83 -2.63 12.75
N LYS A 102 10.10 -2.08 13.73
CA LYS A 102 10.69 -1.56 14.96
C LYS A 102 11.36 -2.67 15.77
N GLN A 103 10.67 -3.79 15.97
CA GLN A 103 11.24 -4.96 16.68
C GLN A 103 12.51 -5.49 16.01
N ARG A 104 12.56 -5.52 14.67
CA ARG A 104 13.78 -5.91 13.93
C ARG A 104 14.94 -4.92 14.12
N LYS A 105 14.66 -3.62 14.18
CA LYS A 105 15.68 -2.58 14.43
C LYS A 105 16.20 -2.60 15.87
N GLU A 106 15.33 -2.91 16.83
CA GLU A 106 15.68 -3.01 18.25
C GLU A 106 16.51 -4.28 18.53
N GLY A 107 16.18 -5.41 17.89
CA GLY A 107 16.99 -6.63 17.98
C GLY A 107 18.39 -6.53 17.35
N GLN A 108 18.62 -5.56 16.46
CA GLN A 108 19.94 -5.33 15.84
C GLN A 108 20.82 -4.36 16.65
N ARG A 109 20.37 -3.88 17.83
CA ARG A 109 21.07 -2.87 18.65
C ARG A 109 21.72 -3.36 19.93
N THR A 110 21.97 -4.66 20.09
CA THR A 110 22.78 -5.19 21.21
C THR A 110 23.85 -6.18 20.74
N LEU A 111 24.92 -5.66 20.16
CA LEU A 111 26.27 -6.23 20.32
C LEU A 111 27.14 -5.15 20.94
N ASP A 112 26.88 -4.87 22.23
CA ASP A 112 27.82 -4.16 23.06
C ASP A 112 28.75 -5.19 23.70
N GLY A 113 30.06 -4.93 23.67
CA GLY A 113 31.02 -5.61 24.54
C GLY A 113 32.07 -6.50 23.85
N ALA A 114 33.19 -5.89 23.46
CA ALA A 114 34.54 -6.22 23.98
C ALA A 114 35.64 -5.81 22.99
N SER A 115 35.84 -4.51 22.77
CA SER A 115 37.13 -4.03 22.26
C SER A 115 38.15 -4.18 23.40
N ARG A 116 38.86 -5.32 23.44
CA ARG A 116 39.94 -5.55 24.39
C ARG A 116 41.00 -4.48 24.15
N ARG A 117 41.15 -3.54 25.08
CA ARG A 117 42.33 -2.68 25.11
C ARG A 117 43.54 -3.59 25.33
N HIS A 118 44.38 -3.73 24.31
CA HIS A 118 45.71 -4.32 24.49
C HIS A 118 46.49 -3.43 25.48
N PRO A 119 47.05 -3.97 26.57
CA PRO A 119 48.03 -3.24 27.35
C PRO A 119 49.29 -3.03 26.50
N ASN A 120 49.68 -1.77 26.35
CA ASN A 120 50.89 -1.32 25.70
C ASN A 120 52.12 -1.70 26.57
N PRO A 121 53.06 -2.55 26.11
CA PRO A 121 54.28 -2.82 26.84
C PRO A 121 55.32 -1.77 26.47
N GLY A 122 55.35 -0.66 27.20
CA GLY A 122 56.27 0.43 26.91
C GLY A 122 56.55 1.31 28.12
N ASN A 123 57.24 0.77 29.13
CA ASN A 123 58.05 1.59 30.02
C ASN A 123 59.12 0.73 30.71
N PHE A 124 60.26 0.58 30.04
CA PHE A 124 61.52 0.15 30.64
C PHE A 124 62.35 1.42 30.86
N GLN A 125 62.26 2.01 32.04
CA GLN A 125 63.24 3.01 32.49
C GLN A 125 64.37 2.26 33.17
N GLU A 126 65.49 2.17 32.45
CA GLU A 126 66.77 1.69 32.98
C GLU A 126 67.32 2.76 33.94
N THR A 127 67.23 2.49 35.24
CA THR A 127 68.04 3.20 36.24
C THR A 127 69.45 2.61 36.20
N ARG A 128 70.42 3.37 35.71
CA ARG A 128 71.84 3.13 35.98
C ARG A 128 72.40 4.24 36.86
N SER A 129 73.09 3.76 37.88
CA SER A 129 73.78 4.47 38.97
C SER A 129 74.88 5.43 38.50
#